data_AF-A0A811N6Q7-F1
#
_entry.id   AF-A0A811N6Q7-F1
#
_cell.length_a   1.000
_cell.length_b   1.000
_cell.length_c   1.000
_cell.angle_alpha   90.00
_cell.angle_beta   90.00
_cell.angle_gamma   90.00
#
_symmetry.space_group_name_H-M   'P 1'
#
loop_
_entity.id
_entity.type
_entity.pdbx_description
1 polymer ?
#
loop_
_entity_poly.entity_id
_entity_poly.type
_entity_poly.pdbx_seq_one_letter_code
_entity_poly.pdbx_strand_id
1 'polypeptide(L)'
;MPSPPRPLRPPPASVRGFLDAHFASPDDLAAAPALAELLRRECAGLDASLRRAEARLAAAAASWLARSAEARADLRRVRSRGVRVGAEDEGAEAARTVGLPALVREIQRIDTIRLYAEATLQLEALVGNLEDVAFSIVRQAPKFNLSSILRKSNETKWKQGKLLHAVDAVRDIERELVRISTSRPQWTNLVMAVDSRVDKTLSILRPQALTDYRALLASLGWPPSLSSQDTENQIPNPLVLMNKENKERYSQSFQALCALQHVQGNRELRLCQTAEVTPALADLKYFNRTACFDNGLWAIDELVHPIASRMEYHFAKWSEQPEFIFTLVYKITKDFMDGVDDVLQPLIDQARLVGLSAKESWVTGMVKMLVGYLERQIFPALVCSYQDHATVGKPEVDSSWMHLNDVMISFDKRMQLLADSGIQKIASLSEGLSRSLSAFSIYTEHPDWLQIWADVELSSAQDKLKSEMEDETNWSCSGQHDQLGHMENSMKFLLSTREDYKAPPILSSVLLEFEDLSWEYVQNIGSWSGQTILDDQTLDEENAGVSPGFVASLDVLTDRTTKLKRYLNSKDFLDLWRSIAEGLDYFIYSSIRWGEVSFSDPGAIQLRVDTKALLHIFRPFCSRPEAFLLF
;
A
#
# COMPACT_ATOMS: atom_id res chain seq x y z
N MET A 1 33.35 53.89 53.64
CA MET A 1 33.50 53.43 52.24
C MET A 1 32.10 53.25 51.67
N PRO A 2 31.65 54.05 50.70
CA PRO A 2 30.36 53.81 50.04
C PRO A 2 30.52 52.69 49.00
N SER A 3 29.50 51.84 48.90
CA SER A 3 29.40 50.70 48.01
C SER A 3 29.42 51.10 46.52
N PRO A 4 29.96 50.26 45.62
CA PRO A 4 30.07 50.57 44.20
C PRO A 4 28.68 50.61 43.54
N PRO A 5 28.49 51.41 42.48
CA PRO A 5 27.21 51.53 41.79
C PRO A 5 26.86 50.23 41.07
N ARG A 6 25.58 49.83 41.15
CA ARG A 6 25.03 48.70 40.39
C ARG A 6 25.24 48.92 38.88
N PRO A 7 25.61 47.89 38.11
CA PRO A 7 25.69 48.01 36.66
C PRO A 7 24.29 48.28 36.07
N LEU A 8 24.20 49.34 35.27
CA LEU A 8 23.01 49.74 34.52
C LEU A 8 22.62 48.62 33.55
N ARG A 9 21.34 48.23 33.60
CA ARG A 9 20.75 47.23 32.70
C ARG A 9 20.90 47.73 31.25
N PRO A 10 21.35 46.90 30.31
CA PRO A 10 21.48 47.31 28.92
C PRO A 10 20.12 47.73 28.35
N PRO A 11 20.07 48.78 27.51
CA PRO A 11 18.83 49.22 26.89
C PRO A 11 18.23 48.09 26.01
N PRO A 12 16.90 48.08 25.83
CA PRO A 12 16.21 47.10 24.98
C PRO A 12 16.83 47.01 23.58
N ALA A 13 16.80 45.83 22.96
CA ALA A 13 17.41 45.60 21.65
C ALA A 13 16.92 46.56 20.55
N SER A 14 15.66 47.01 20.64
CA SER A 14 15.07 48.03 19.75
C SER A 14 15.71 49.40 19.91
N VAL A 15 16.02 49.80 21.15
CA VAL A 15 16.69 51.07 21.46
C VAL A 15 18.14 51.03 21.02
N ARG A 16 18.81 49.88 21.17
CA ARG A 16 20.17 49.67 20.64
C ARG A 16 20.22 49.77 19.12
N GLY A 17 19.37 49.02 18.41
CA GLY A 17 19.34 49.09 16.94
C GLY A 17 19.01 50.49 16.41
N PHE A 18 18.16 51.25 17.12
CA PHE A 18 17.88 52.64 16.79
C PHE A 18 19.09 53.56 17.02
N LEU A 19 19.78 53.45 18.16
CA LEU A 19 20.96 54.25 18.44
C LEU A 19 22.12 53.93 17.50
N ASP A 20 22.33 52.64 17.19
CA ASP A 20 23.37 52.18 16.27
C ASP A 20 23.11 52.66 14.82
N ALA A 21 21.85 52.80 14.42
CA ALA A 21 21.47 53.33 13.11
C ALA A 21 21.67 54.86 12.97
N HIS A 22 21.63 55.60 14.10
CA HIS A 22 21.71 57.07 14.10
C HIS A 22 23.06 57.62 14.59
N PHE A 23 23.87 56.82 15.27
CA PHE A 23 25.18 57.20 15.82
C PHE A 23 26.24 56.14 15.48
N ALA A 24 26.54 55.98 14.19
CA ALA A 24 27.50 54.98 13.70
C ALA A 24 28.97 55.45 13.87
N SER A 25 29.22 56.76 13.90
CA SER A 25 30.53 57.38 14.07
C SER A 25 30.55 58.46 15.16
N PRO A 26 31.73 58.83 15.71
CA PRO A 26 31.84 59.88 16.73
C PRO A 26 31.39 61.27 16.24
N ASP A 27 31.45 61.53 14.94
CA ASP A 27 31.05 62.81 14.34
C ASP A 27 29.53 62.97 14.29
N ASP A 28 28.77 61.85 14.30
CA ASP A 28 27.30 61.84 14.30
C ASP A 28 26.70 62.35 15.62
N LEU A 29 27.49 62.40 16.70
CA LEU A 29 27.08 62.97 18.00
C LEU A 29 26.71 64.46 17.87
N ALA A 30 27.25 65.17 16.88
CA ALA A 30 26.87 66.56 16.61
C ALA A 30 25.40 66.71 16.16
N ALA A 31 24.81 65.65 15.57
CA ALA A 31 23.41 65.62 15.14
C ALA A 31 22.43 65.19 16.25
N ALA A 32 22.93 64.77 17.42
CA ALA A 32 22.11 64.31 18.54
C ALA A 32 21.04 65.33 19.02
N PRO A 33 21.33 66.66 19.10
CA PRO A 33 20.33 67.64 19.52
C PRO A 33 19.16 67.75 18.53
N ALA A 34 19.44 67.63 17.23
CA ALA A 34 18.41 67.69 16.18
C ALA A 34 17.51 66.45 16.21
N LEU A 35 18.09 65.26 16.42
CA LEU A 35 17.33 64.01 16.58
C LEU A 35 16.45 64.04 17.84
N ALA A 36 16.99 64.56 18.96
CA ALA A 36 16.22 64.71 20.19
C ALA A 36 15.00 65.64 20.01
N GLU A 37 15.16 66.72 19.25
CA GLU A 37 14.06 67.64 18.95
C GLU A 37 13.01 67.03 18.01
N LEU A 38 13.43 66.22 17.05
CA LEU A 38 12.52 65.46 16.18
C LEU A 38 11.70 64.46 16.99
N LEU A 39 12.34 63.65 17.85
CA LEU A 39 11.67 62.70 18.71
C LEU A 39 10.70 63.37 19.69
N ARG A 40 11.06 64.55 20.24
CA ARG A 40 10.14 65.34 21.07
C ARG A 40 8.90 65.79 20.32
N ARG A 41 9.05 66.23 19.08
CA ARG A 41 7.90 66.61 18.23
C ARG A 41 7.01 65.42 17.92
N GLU A 42 7.58 64.27 17.60
CA GLU A 42 6.82 63.05 17.36
C GLU A 42 6.08 62.58 18.61
N CYS A 43 6.74 62.59 19.78
CA CYS A 43 6.10 62.26 21.05
C CYS A 43 4.94 63.22 21.36
N ALA A 44 5.14 64.53 21.18
CA ALA A 44 4.07 65.52 21.37
C ALA A 44 2.89 65.32 20.39
N GLY A 45 3.18 64.93 19.14
CA GLY A 45 2.15 64.60 18.14
C GLY A 45 1.37 63.33 18.47
N LEU A 46 2.06 62.31 19.00
CA LEU A 46 1.45 61.07 19.47
C LEU A 46 0.58 61.32 20.71
N ASP A 47 1.07 62.08 21.70
CA ASP A 47 0.29 62.46 22.89
C ASP A 47 -0.96 63.26 22.53
N ALA A 48 -0.86 64.19 21.59
CA ALA A 48 -2.02 64.94 21.10
C ALA A 48 -3.03 64.03 20.37
N SER A 49 -2.56 62.98 19.70
CA SER A 49 -3.42 62.00 19.02
C SER A 49 -4.08 61.05 20.02
N LEU A 50 -3.36 60.63 21.07
CA LEU A 50 -3.88 59.84 22.19
C LEU A 50 -5.01 60.60 22.90
N ARG A 51 -4.77 61.87 23.29
CA ARG A 51 -5.79 62.71 23.93
C ARG A 51 -7.02 62.92 23.05
N ARG A 52 -6.85 63.05 21.74
CA ARG A 52 -7.97 63.11 20.78
C ARG A 52 -8.75 61.79 20.73
N ALA A 53 -8.07 60.65 20.77
CA ALA A 53 -8.71 59.35 20.82
C ALA A 53 -9.49 59.14 22.14
N GLU A 54 -8.89 59.51 23.28
CA GLU A 54 -9.53 59.48 24.60
C GLU A 54 -10.78 60.37 24.63
N ALA A 55 -10.70 61.59 24.09
CA ALA A 55 -11.86 62.49 24.01
C ALA A 55 -12.98 61.93 23.12
N ARG A 56 -12.64 61.29 21.99
CA ARG A 56 -13.63 60.63 21.12
C ARG A 56 -14.28 59.42 21.80
N LEU A 57 -13.50 58.64 22.55
CA LEU A 57 -14.01 57.53 23.36
C LEU A 57 -14.93 58.02 24.47
N ALA A 58 -14.55 59.07 25.19
CA ALA A 58 -15.38 59.67 26.24
C ALA A 58 -16.70 60.21 25.66
N ALA A 59 -16.66 60.88 24.50
CA ALA A 59 -17.86 61.37 23.83
C ALA A 59 -18.77 60.22 23.33
N ALA A 60 -18.18 59.16 22.77
CA ALA A 60 -18.93 57.97 22.35
C ALA A 60 -19.57 57.25 23.54
N ALA A 61 -18.84 57.13 24.66
CA ALA A 61 -19.35 56.54 25.90
C ALA A 61 -20.49 57.36 26.51
N ALA A 62 -20.36 58.70 26.53
CA ALA A 62 -21.43 59.60 27.00
C ALA A 62 -22.68 59.51 26.10
N SER A 63 -22.51 59.47 24.78
CA SER A 63 -23.60 59.26 23.82
C SER A 63 -24.31 57.92 24.02
N TRP A 64 -23.54 56.85 24.23
CA TRP A 64 -24.09 55.53 24.52
C TRP A 64 -24.85 55.51 25.85
N LEU A 65 -24.31 56.13 26.91
CA LEU A 65 -24.97 56.26 28.20
C LEU A 65 -26.29 57.03 28.08
N ALA A 66 -26.33 58.14 27.35
CA ALA A 66 -27.53 58.92 27.12
C ALA A 66 -28.61 58.11 26.38
N ARG A 67 -28.24 57.44 25.28
CA ARG A 67 -29.16 56.57 24.51
C ARG A 67 -29.65 55.38 25.34
N SER A 68 -28.79 54.81 26.18
CA SER A 68 -29.15 53.71 27.07
C SER A 68 -30.10 54.17 28.19
N ALA A 69 -29.95 55.40 28.69
CA ALA A 69 -30.83 55.98 29.69
C ALA A 69 -32.22 56.29 29.10
N GLU A 70 -32.27 56.79 27.87
CA GLU A 70 -33.50 57.03 27.12
C GLU A 70 -34.23 55.73 26.80
N ALA A 71 -33.52 54.70 26.31
CA ALA A 71 -34.06 53.37 26.12
C ALA A 71 -34.57 52.73 27.43
N ARG A 72 -33.88 52.97 28.56
CA ARG A 72 -34.35 52.56 29.90
C ARG A 72 -35.63 53.29 30.31
N ALA A 73 -35.73 54.58 30.02
CA ALA A 73 -36.92 55.37 30.33
C ALA A 73 -38.13 54.90 29.51
N ASP A 74 -37.91 54.55 28.25
CA ASP A 74 -38.96 54.03 27.37
C ASP A 74 -39.36 52.61 27.74
N LEU A 75 -38.41 51.74 28.11
CA LEU A 75 -38.72 50.42 28.67
C LEU A 75 -39.46 50.52 30.01
N ARG A 76 -39.14 51.51 30.86
CA ARG A 76 -39.90 51.79 32.09
C ARG A 76 -41.31 52.28 31.78
N ARG A 77 -41.51 53.10 30.74
CA ARG A 77 -42.84 53.54 30.27
C ARG A 77 -43.67 52.37 29.74
N VAL A 78 -43.06 51.46 28.98
CA VAL A 78 -43.69 50.21 28.51
C VAL A 78 -44.05 49.31 29.70
N ARG A 79 -43.16 49.18 30.69
CA ARG A 79 -43.42 48.42 31.93
C ARG A 79 -44.55 49.03 32.77
N SER A 80 -44.64 50.36 32.87
CA SER A 80 -45.75 51.03 33.58
C SER A 80 -47.10 50.91 32.86
N ARG A 81 -47.10 50.67 31.53
CA ARG A 81 -48.30 50.36 30.76
C ARG A 81 -48.68 48.87 30.76
N GLY A 82 -47.71 47.99 31.04
CA GLY A 82 -47.89 46.53 31.03
C GLY A 82 -48.13 45.87 32.39
N VAL A 83 -48.16 46.61 33.50
CA VAL A 83 -48.34 46.04 34.86
C VAL A 83 -49.52 46.70 35.56
N ARG A 84 -50.72 46.22 35.22
CA ARG A 84 -51.90 46.17 36.10
C ARG A 84 -52.22 44.70 36.39
N VAL A 85 -51.24 43.94 36.87
CA VAL A 85 -51.46 42.67 37.58
C VAL A 85 -50.42 42.60 38.69
N GLY A 86 -50.88 42.20 39.88
CA GLY A 86 -50.28 42.32 41.21
C GLY A 86 -48.76 42.20 41.31
N ALA A 87 -48.19 43.16 42.05
CA ALA A 87 -46.88 43.06 42.65
C ALA A 87 -47.02 42.37 44.01
N GLU A 88 -46.26 41.29 44.22
CA GLU A 88 -45.67 41.00 45.52
C GLU A 88 -44.15 40.93 45.34
N ASP A 89 -43.46 41.56 46.28
CA ASP A 89 -42.14 42.16 46.18
C ASP A 89 -41.17 41.32 47.01
N GLU A 90 -40.45 40.40 46.37
CA GLU A 90 -39.41 39.55 47.00
C GLU A 90 -38.35 39.11 45.95
N GLY A 91 -37.79 40.04 45.17
CA GLY A 91 -36.91 39.66 44.03
C GLY A 91 -35.73 40.56 43.70
N ALA A 92 -35.48 41.64 44.45
CA ALA A 92 -34.50 42.64 44.06
C ALA A 92 -33.03 42.15 44.14
N GLU A 93 -32.71 41.26 45.08
CA GLU A 93 -31.33 40.76 45.25
C GLU A 93 -31.03 39.52 44.38
N ALA A 94 -32.04 38.67 44.11
CA ALA A 94 -31.95 37.56 43.16
C ALA A 94 -31.85 38.04 41.69
N ALA A 95 -32.49 39.17 41.35
CA ALA A 95 -32.41 39.73 40.00
C ALA A 95 -31.01 40.30 39.65
N ARG A 96 -30.24 40.74 40.65
CA ARG A 96 -28.85 41.22 40.46
C ARG A 96 -27.84 40.08 40.31
N THR A 97 -28.00 39.00 41.09
CA THR A 97 -27.14 37.80 41.00
C THR A 97 -27.43 36.93 39.77
N VAL A 98 -28.66 36.96 39.24
CA VAL A 98 -29.03 36.29 37.97
C VAL A 98 -28.74 37.16 36.75
N GLY A 99 -28.83 38.49 36.88
CA GLY A 99 -28.61 39.44 35.79
C GLY A 99 -27.16 39.56 35.32
N LEU A 100 -26.18 39.50 36.23
CA LEU A 100 -24.76 39.59 35.86
C LEU A 100 -24.29 38.37 35.05
N PRO A 101 -24.57 37.11 35.45
CA PRO A 101 -24.26 35.93 34.66
C PRO A 101 -25.01 35.88 33.32
N ALA A 102 -26.26 36.37 33.28
CA ALA A 102 -27.00 36.51 32.03
C ALA A 102 -26.35 37.53 31.07
N LEU A 103 -25.89 38.67 31.60
CA LEU A 103 -25.15 39.67 30.82
C LEU A 103 -23.79 39.13 30.35
N VAL A 104 -23.07 38.39 31.19
CA VAL A 104 -21.79 37.75 30.81
C VAL A 104 -22.01 36.72 29.70
N ARG A 105 -23.07 35.91 29.78
CA ARG A 105 -23.45 34.98 28.68
C ARG A 105 -23.80 35.73 27.39
N GLU A 106 -24.50 36.85 27.49
CA GLU A 106 -24.84 37.66 26.32
C GLU A 106 -23.60 38.34 25.71
N ILE A 107 -22.68 38.84 26.55
CA ILE A 107 -21.39 39.38 26.09
C ILE A 107 -20.55 38.29 25.41
N GLN A 108 -20.49 37.09 25.99
CA GLN A 108 -19.80 35.94 25.37
C GLN A 108 -20.45 35.55 24.04
N ARG A 109 -21.79 35.58 23.96
CA ARG A 109 -22.53 35.33 22.71
C ARG A 109 -22.19 36.38 21.66
N ILE A 110 -22.23 37.66 22.02
CA ILE A 110 -21.88 38.78 21.12
C ILE A 110 -20.43 38.65 20.64
N ASP A 111 -19.50 38.31 21.52
CA ASP A 111 -18.10 38.13 21.17
C ASP A 111 -17.90 36.92 20.24
N THR A 112 -18.65 35.83 20.45
CA THR A 112 -18.66 34.68 19.55
C THR A 112 -19.21 35.04 18.15
N ILE A 113 -20.29 35.82 18.09
CA ILE A 113 -20.86 36.32 16.82
C ILE A 113 -19.88 37.25 16.11
N ARG A 114 -19.21 38.14 16.86
CA ARG A 114 -18.19 39.04 16.31
C ARG A 114 -17.04 38.25 15.70
N LEU A 115 -16.49 37.27 16.42
CA LEU A 115 -15.42 36.41 15.91
C LEU A 115 -15.86 35.61 14.68
N TYR A 116 -17.10 35.12 14.66
CA TYR A 116 -17.66 34.42 13.49
C TYR A 116 -17.76 35.36 12.28
N ALA A 117 -18.27 36.58 12.46
CA ALA A 117 -18.38 37.57 11.40
C ALA A 117 -17.00 38.00 10.88
N GLU A 118 -16.01 38.18 11.76
CA GLU A 118 -14.64 38.52 11.39
C GLU A 118 -13.98 37.40 10.56
N ALA A 119 -14.10 36.14 11.02
CA ALA A 119 -13.60 34.98 10.26
C ALA A 119 -14.31 34.84 8.90
N THR A 120 -15.63 35.04 8.87
CA THR A 120 -16.41 35.00 7.62
C THR A 120 -15.95 36.07 6.64
N LEU A 121 -15.72 37.30 7.10
CA LEU A 121 -15.23 38.40 6.25
C LEU A 121 -13.80 38.15 5.72
N GLN A 122 -12.92 37.58 6.57
CA GLN A 122 -11.57 37.19 6.14
C GLN A 122 -11.62 36.13 5.05
N LEU A 123 -12.42 35.07 5.23
CA LEU A 123 -12.60 34.02 4.24
C LEU A 123 -13.29 34.53 2.96
N GLU A 124 -14.28 35.42 3.07
CA GLU A 124 -14.93 36.04 1.91
C GLU A 124 -13.92 36.79 1.05
N ALA A 125 -13.03 37.57 1.67
CA ALA A 125 -11.99 38.31 0.95
C ALA A 125 -11.00 37.36 0.26
N LEU A 126 -10.59 36.29 0.93
CA LEU A 126 -9.66 35.30 0.35
C LEU A 126 -10.29 34.54 -0.83
N VAL A 127 -11.54 34.08 -0.68
CA VAL A 127 -12.27 33.39 -1.75
C VAL A 127 -12.57 34.34 -2.90
N GLY A 128 -12.93 35.59 -2.62
CA GLY A 128 -13.12 36.62 -3.64
C GLY A 128 -11.86 36.86 -4.47
N ASN A 129 -10.69 36.96 -3.82
CA ASN A 129 -9.41 37.08 -4.53
C ASN A 129 -9.14 35.86 -5.44
N LEU A 130 -9.46 34.65 -5.00
CA LEU A 130 -9.33 33.43 -5.80
C LEU A 130 -10.27 33.46 -7.02
N GLU A 131 -11.54 33.80 -6.80
CA GLU A 131 -12.57 33.91 -7.85
C GLU A 131 -12.19 34.96 -8.91
N ASP A 132 -11.70 36.13 -8.49
CA ASP A 132 -11.26 37.20 -9.39
C ASP A 132 -10.06 36.77 -10.26
N VAL A 133 -9.09 36.08 -9.65
CA VAL A 133 -7.91 35.58 -10.37
C VAL A 133 -8.32 34.51 -11.38
N ALA A 134 -9.14 33.55 -10.97
CA ALA A 134 -9.65 32.51 -11.86
C ALA A 134 -10.46 33.12 -13.03
N PHE A 135 -11.33 34.09 -12.75
CA PHE A 135 -12.10 34.78 -13.77
C PHE A 135 -11.20 35.54 -14.76
N SER A 136 -10.10 36.14 -14.29
CA SER A 136 -9.13 36.82 -15.15
C SER A 136 -8.43 35.88 -16.13
N ILE A 137 -8.13 34.64 -15.71
CA ILE A 137 -7.51 33.60 -16.55
C ILE A 137 -8.49 33.14 -17.63
N VAL A 138 -9.76 32.90 -17.26
CA VAL A 138 -10.79 32.37 -18.16
C VAL A 138 -11.24 33.38 -19.21
N ARG A 139 -11.41 34.66 -18.85
CA ARG A 139 -12.01 35.68 -19.74
C ARG A 139 -11.13 36.08 -20.94
N GLN A 140 -9.82 35.78 -20.94
CA GLN A 140 -8.91 36.16 -22.01
C GLN A 140 -8.65 35.09 -23.07
N ALA A 141 -9.40 33.98 -23.11
CA ALA A 141 -9.42 33.09 -24.28
C ALA A 141 -9.73 33.93 -25.56
N PRO A 142 -8.88 33.91 -26.59
CA PRO A 142 -8.65 35.07 -27.43
C PRO A 142 -9.79 35.37 -28.41
N LYS A 143 -10.24 36.62 -28.43
CA LYS A 143 -10.79 37.23 -29.64
C LYS A 143 -9.65 37.36 -30.65
N PHE A 144 -9.72 36.57 -31.73
CA PHE A 144 -8.74 36.53 -32.82
C PHE A 144 -8.44 37.93 -33.36
N ASN A 145 -7.19 38.37 -33.25
CA ASN A 145 -6.63 39.48 -34.05
C ASN A 145 -5.15 39.17 -34.38
N LEU A 146 -4.74 39.51 -35.59
CA LEU A 146 -3.60 38.95 -36.34
C LEU A 146 -2.19 39.39 -35.88
N SER A 147 -2.02 40.06 -34.73
CA SER A 147 -0.70 40.53 -34.22
C SER A 147 0.03 39.48 -33.36
N SER A 148 -0.08 38.21 -33.72
CA SER A 148 -0.21 37.10 -32.77
C SER A 148 1.06 36.34 -32.37
N ILE A 149 2.27 36.72 -32.79
CA ILE A 149 3.49 35.91 -32.52
C ILE A 149 4.30 36.45 -31.34
N LEU A 150 4.55 37.77 -31.28
CA LEU A 150 5.24 38.40 -30.13
C LEU A 150 4.33 38.55 -28.90
N ARG A 151 2.99 38.51 -29.07
CA ARG A 151 2.02 38.62 -27.97
C ARG A 151 1.82 37.30 -27.22
N LYS A 152 2.01 36.15 -27.89
CA LYS A 152 1.79 34.80 -27.32
C LYS A 152 2.78 34.43 -26.20
N SER A 153 4.03 34.89 -26.26
CA SER A 153 5.04 34.59 -25.23
C SER A 153 4.77 35.30 -23.90
N ASN A 154 4.30 36.56 -23.95
CA ASN A 154 3.92 37.30 -22.75
C ASN A 154 2.60 36.80 -22.16
N GLU A 155 1.67 36.34 -23.00
CA GLU A 155 0.36 35.83 -22.59
C GLU A 155 0.48 34.53 -21.79
N THR A 156 1.33 33.59 -22.22
CA THR A 156 1.60 32.33 -21.51
C THR A 156 2.25 32.58 -20.15
N LYS A 157 3.32 33.38 -20.11
CA LYS A 157 4.00 33.78 -18.85
C LYS A 157 3.06 34.46 -17.86
N TRP A 158 2.20 35.34 -18.35
CA TRP A 158 1.19 36.00 -17.54
C TRP A 158 0.15 35.03 -16.98
N LYS A 159 -0.39 34.12 -17.81
CA LYS A 159 -1.34 33.08 -17.36
C LYS A 159 -0.74 32.18 -16.28
N GLN A 160 0.52 31.79 -16.43
CA GLN A 160 1.25 30.97 -15.45
C GLN A 160 1.45 31.69 -14.12
N GLY A 161 1.84 32.97 -14.16
CA GLY A 161 1.95 33.81 -12.96
C GLY A 161 0.60 33.99 -12.25
N LYS A 162 -0.49 34.12 -13.01
CA LYS A 162 -1.86 34.18 -12.46
C LYS A 162 -2.30 32.85 -11.85
N LEU A 163 -1.93 31.72 -12.47
CA LEU A 163 -2.19 30.39 -11.92
C LEU A 163 -1.48 30.20 -10.58
N LEU A 164 -0.20 30.56 -10.47
CA LEU A 164 0.54 30.51 -9.20
C LEU A 164 -0.11 31.39 -8.13
N HIS A 165 -0.57 32.60 -8.48
CA HIS A 165 -1.29 33.46 -7.56
C HIS A 165 -2.63 32.84 -7.09
N ALA A 166 -3.34 32.12 -7.96
CA ALA A 166 -4.52 31.36 -7.56
C ALA A 166 -4.16 30.21 -6.59
N VAL A 167 -3.07 29.50 -6.85
CA VAL A 167 -2.56 28.44 -5.95
C VAL A 167 -2.19 29.00 -4.58
N ASP A 168 -1.51 30.15 -4.52
CA ASP A 168 -1.18 30.83 -3.28
C ASP A 168 -2.46 31.23 -2.50
N ALA A 169 -3.47 31.75 -3.20
CA ALA A 169 -4.76 32.09 -2.60
C ALA A 169 -5.46 30.87 -1.99
N VAL A 170 -5.50 29.73 -2.71
CA VAL A 170 -6.07 28.48 -2.16
C VAL A 170 -5.28 28.01 -0.94
N ARG A 171 -3.94 28.08 -0.97
CA ARG A 171 -3.10 27.71 0.18
C ARG A 171 -3.37 28.57 1.41
N ASP A 172 -3.62 29.86 1.23
CA ASP A 172 -3.95 30.76 2.32
C ASP A 172 -5.37 30.50 2.86
N ILE A 173 -6.34 30.17 1.98
CA ILE A 173 -7.68 29.70 2.39
C ILE A 173 -7.57 28.42 3.22
N GLU A 174 -6.83 27.41 2.76
CA GLU A 174 -6.68 26.14 3.47
C GLU A 174 -6.01 26.33 4.84
N ARG A 175 -5.00 27.22 4.95
CA ARG A 175 -4.38 27.55 6.25
C ARG A 175 -5.39 28.13 7.23
N GLU A 176 -6.27 29.00 6.74
CA GLU A 176 -7.30 29.63 7.55
C GLU A 176 -8.42 28.64 7.94
N LEU A 177 -8.84 27.78 7.02
CA LEU A 177 -9.82 26.72 7.30
C LEU A 177 -9.31 25.75 8.37
N VAL A 178 -8.05 25.31 8.30
CA VAL A 178 -7.43 24.47 9.34
C VAL A 178 -7.40 25.19 10.69
N ARG A 179 -7.08 26.49 10.72
CA ARG A 179 -7.11 27.31 11.95
C ARG A 179 -8.52 27.37 12.55
N ILE A 180 -9.54 27.53 11.73
CA ILE A 180 -10.94 27.60 12.17
C ILE A 180 -11.42 26.23 12.67
N SER A 181 -11.16 25.15 11.92
CA SER A 181 -11.55 23.79 12.30
C SER A 181 -10.92 23.35 13.63
N THR A 182 -9.68 23.76 13.90
CA THR A 182 -8.97 23.43 15.16
C THR A 182 -9.43 24.28 16.34
N SER A 183 -9.68 25.58 16.13
CA SER A 183 -10.05 26.50 17.21
C SER A 183 -11.55 26.49 17.54
N ARG A 184 -12.41 26.22 16.54
CA ARG A 184 -13.88 26.36 16.62
C ARG A 184 -14.57 25.25 15.81
N PRO A 185 -14.60 24.00 16.30
CA PRO A 185 -15.15 22.86 15.56
C PRO A 185 -16.66 23.00 15.24
N GLN A 186 -17.40 23.81 16.00
CA GLN A 186 -18.82 24.08 15.74
C GLN A 186 -19.13 24.88 14.47
N TRP A 187 -18.12 25.47 13.79
CA TRP A 187 -18.31 26.31 12.61
C TRP A 187 -18.27 25.51 11.29
N THR A 188 -18.79 24.29 11.29
CA THR A 188 -18.78 23.37 10.13
C THR A 188 -19.47 23.96 8.90
N ASN A 189 -20.60 24.65 9.08
CA ASN A 189 -21.35 25.25 7.97
C ASN A 189 -20.55 26.34 7.24
N LEU A 190 -19.71 27.09 7.96
CA LEU A 190 -18.83 28.10 7.35
C LEU A 190 -17.75 27.42 6.50
N VAL A 191 -17.12 26.38 7.05
CA VAL A 191 -16.11 25.58 6.34
C VAL A 191 -16.70 24.96 5.08
N MET A 192 -17.87 24.32 5.18
CA MET A 192 -18.61 23.73 4.05
C MET A 192 -18.96 24.75 2.95
N ALA A 193 -19.40 25.96 3.33
CA ALA A 193 -19.77 27.00 2.38
C ALA A 193 -18.55 27.53 1.61
N VAL A 194 -17.44 27.74 2.29
CA VAL A 194 -16.16 28.13 1.68
C VAL A 194 -15.65 27.02 0.78
N ASP A 195 -15.73 25.78 1.26
CA ASP A 195 -15.30 24.61 0.51
C ASP A 195 -16.05 24.48 -0.82
N SER A 196 -17.37 24.60 -0.80
CA SER A 196 -18.20 24.55 -2.01
C SER A 196 -17.81 25.61 -3.05
N ARG A 197 -17.45 26.82 -2.62
CA ARG A 197 -17.02 27.90 -3.53
C ARG A 197 -15.64 27.65 -4.11
N VAL A 198 -14.69 27.23 -3.28
CA VAL A 198 -13.33 26.88 -3.73
C VAL A 198 -13.39 25.74 -4.74
N ASP A 199 -14.20 24.70 -4.48
CA ASP A 199 -14.36 23.56 -5.40
C ASP A 199 -14.97 24.00 -6.73
N LYS A 200 -15.97 24.89 -6.70
CA LYS A 200 -16.53 25.46 -7.91
C LYS A 200 -15.47 26.23 -8.72
N THR A 201 -14.65 27.04 -8.07
CA THR A 201 -13.59 27.79 -8.77
C THR A 201 -12.49 26.87 -9.31
N LEU A 202 -12.08 25.85 -8.55
CA LEU A 202 -11.10 24.85 -8.99
C LEU A 202 -11.64 23.99 -10.16
N SER A 203 -12.95 23.70 -10.19
CA SER A 203 -13.59 22.96 -11.30
C SER A 203 -13.48 23.69 -12.65
N ILE A 204 -13.30 25.01 -12.63
CA ILE A 204 -13.08 25.84 -13.82
C ILE A 204 -11.58 26.02 -14.08
N LEU A 205 -10.80 26.29 -13.04
CA LEU A 205 -9.38 26.58 -13.14
C LEU A 205 -8.56 25.37 -13.62
N ARG A 206 -8.86 24.17 -13.11
CA ARG A 206 -8.11 22.94 -13.43
C ARG A 206 -8.19 22.57 -14.92
N PRO A 207 -9.38 22.45 -15.55
CA PRO A 207 -9.46 22.17 -16.98
C PRO A 207 -8.77 23.23 -17.85
N GLN A 208 -8.86 24.51 -17.46
CA GLN A 208 -8.20 25.60 -18.17
C GLN A 208 -6.68 25.52 -18.08
N ALA A 209 -6.13 25.25 -16.88
CA ALA A 209 -4.70 25.08 -16.67
C ALA A 209 -4.13 23.90 -17.48
N LEU A 210 -4.83 22.76 -17.52
CA LEU A 210 -4.44 21.62 -18.35
C LEU A 210 -4.49 21.96 -19.84
N THR A 211 -5.50 22.69 -20.29
CA THR A 211 -5.62 23.12 -21.69
C THR A 211 -4.49 24.05 -22.10
N ASP A 212 -4.14 25.03 -21.26
CA ASP A 212 -3.02 25.93 -21.50
C ASP A 212 -1.67 25.16 -21.48
N TYR A 213 -1.53 24.16 -20.61
CA TYR A 213 -0.36 23.27 -20.58
C TYR A 213 -0.24 22.44 -21.86
N ARG A 214 -1.31 21.80 -22.33
CA ARG A 214 -1.35 21.06 -23.61
C ARG A 214 -1.00 21.95 -24.80
N ALA A 215 -1.50 23.19 -24.83
CA ALA A 215 -1.17 24.15 -25.88
C ALA A 215 0.33 24.50 -25.89
N LEU A 216 0.94 24.61 -24.70
CA LEU A 216 2.38 24.79 -24.57
C LEU A 216 3.14 23.55 -25.09
N LEU A 217 2.76 22.34 -24.67
CA LEU A 217 3.36 21.10 -25.16
C LEU A 217 3.30 20.98 -26.69
N ALA A 218 2.15 21.27 -27.29
CA ALA A 218 1.98 21.28 -28.74
C ALA A 218 2.91 22.30 -29.43
N SER A 219 3.11 23.47 -28.83
CA SER A 219 4.05 24.48 -29.36
C SER A 219 5.52 24.05 -29.29
N LEU A 220 5.84 23.09 -28.41
CA LEU A 220 7.17 22.49 -28.26
C LEU A 220 7.38 21.28 -29.20
N GLY A 221 6.37 20.93 -30.01
CA GLY A 221 6.43 19.77 -30.90
C GLY A 221 6.09 18.44 -30.23
N TRP A 222 5.47 18.47 -29.05
CA TRP A 222 5.00 17.26 -28.39
C TRP A 222 3.59 16.85 -28.88
N PRO A 223 3.31 15.55 -29.10
CA PRO A 223 4.21 14.42 -28.94
C PRO A 223 5.13 14.19 -30.15
N PRO A 224 6.32 13.60 -29.95
CA PRO A 224 7.26 13.24 -31.03
C PRO A 224 6.74 12.10 -31.90
N SER A 225 7.12 12.09 -33.17
CA SER A 225 6.75 11.03 -34.13
C SER A 225 7.30 9.68 -33.64
N LEU A 226 6.41 8.69 -33.46
CA LEU A 226 6.78 7.34 -32.99
C LEU A 226 7.41 6.46 -34.10
N SER A 227 7.64 7.03 -35.29
CA SER A 227 8.24 6.36 -36.44
C SER A 227 9.53 7.09 -36.82
N SER A 228 10.69 6.48 -36.54
CA SER A 228 11.97 6.89 -37.14
C SER A 228 12.14 6.09 -38.43
N GLN A 229 12.39 6.77 -39.55
CA GLN A 229 12.83 6.11 -40.79
C GLN A 229 14.31 5.66 -40.72
N ASP A 230 15.05 6.10 -39.70
CA ASP A 230 16.45 5.73 -39.49
C ASP A 230 16.57 4.68 -38.38
N THR A 231 17.16 3.55 -38.75
CA THR A 231 17.21 2.29 -37.99
C THR A 231 18.17 2.26 -36.80
N GLU A 232 18.79 3.37 -36.39
CA GLU A 232 19.79 3.35 -35.30
C GLU A 232 19.72 4.52 -34.31
N ASN A 233 18.80 5.49 -34.49
CA ASN A 233 18.71 6.65 -33.60
C ASN A 233 17.50 6.57 -32.67
N GLN A 234 17.73 6.74 -31.36
CA GLN A 234 16.70 6.91 -30.33
C GLN A 234 15.65 7.95 -30.77
N ILE A 235 14.37 7.74 -30.43
CA ILE A 235 13.30 8.71 -30.72
C ILE A 235 13.74 10.06 -30.13
N PRO A 236 13.94 11.11 -30.95
CA PRO A 236 14.49 12.36 -30.45
C PRO A 236 13.53 12.96 -29.44
N ASN A 237 13.95 13.02 -28.18
CA ASN A 237 13.11 13.50 -27.08
C ASN A 237 13.02 15.04 -27.14
N PRO A 238 11.85 15.62 -27.48
CA PRO A 238 11.70 17.07 -27.58
C PRO A 238 11.94 17.79 -26.25
N LEU A 239 11.82 17.10 -25.11
CA LEU A 239 12.08 17.66 -23.79
C LEU A 239 13.57 17.96 -23.57
N VAL A 240 14.46 17.14 -24.15
CA VAL A 240 15.92 17.30 -24.04
C VAL A 240 16.41 18.37 -25.02
N LEU A 241 15.79 18.46 -26.19
CA LEU A 241 16.18 19.37 -27.27
C LEU A 241 15.65 20.80 -27.12
N MET A 242 15.06 21.16 -25.97
CA MET A 242 14.47 22.48 -25.77
C MET A 242 15.50 23.62 -25.73
N ASN A 243 15.23 24.69 -26.46
CA ASN A 243 15.95 25.96 -26.32
C ASN A 243 15.80 26.53 -24.89
N LYS A 244 16.78 27.29 -24.41
CA LYS A 244 16.82 27.84 -23.04
C LYS A 244 15.54 28.60 -22.63
N GLU A 245 14.97 29.41 -23.53
CA GLU A 245 13.73 30.16 -23.25
C GLU A 245 12.51 29.24 -23.14
N ASN A 246 12.43 28.22 -23.99
CA ASN A 246 11.35 27.24 -23.96
C ASN A 246 11.44 26.33 -22.72
N LYS A 247 12.66 25.97 -22.30
CA LYS A 247 12.91 25.21 -21.06
C LYS A 247 12.41 25.97 -19.83
N GLU A 248 12.66 27.28 -19.76
CA GLU A 248 12.16 28.14 -18.68
C GLU A 248 10.62 28.19 -18.65
N ARG A 249 9.98 28.42 -19.80
CA ARG A 249 8.52 28.45 -19.90
C ARG A 249 7.89 27.10 -19.53
N TYR A 250 8.49 26.00 -19.98
CA TYR A 250 8.06 24.65 -19.64
C TYR A 250 8.20 24.37 -18.14
N SER A 251 9.36 24.69 -17.55
CA SER A 251 9.63 24.54 -16.12
C SER A 251 8.61 25.30 -15.26
N GLN A 252 8.34 26.56 -15.59
CA GLN A 252 7.36 27.38 -14.86
C GLN A 252 5.94 26.80 -14.97
N SER A 253 5.55 26.34 -16.16
CA SER A 253 4.24 25.72 -16.38
C SER A 253 4.10 24.39 -15.61
N PHE A 254 5.15 23.56 -15.64
CA PHE A 254 5.23 22.29 -14.91
C PHE A 254 5.11 22.51 -13.39
N GLN A 255 5.88 23.45 -12.84
CA GLN A 255 5.82 23.79 -11.42
C GLN A 255 4.47 24.35 -11.00
N ALA A 256 3.85 25.21 -11.82
CA ALA A 256 2.53 25.76 -11.53
C ALA A 256 1.44 24.67 -11.47
N LEU A 257 1.50 23.70 -12.39
CA LEU A 257 0.57 22.57 -12.40
C LEU A 257 0.80 21.62 -11.22
N CYS A 258 2.06 21.33 -10.88
CA CYS A 258 2.41 20.55 -9.68
C CYS A 258 1.93 21.24 -8.39
N ALA A 259 2.09 22.56 -8.31
CA ALA A 259 1.65 23.33 -7.16
C ALA A 259 0.12 23.33 -7.02
N LEU A 260 -0.61 23.40 -8.14
CA LEU A 260 -2.07 23.25 -8.16
C LEU A 260 -2.50 21.86 -7.67
N GLN A 261 -1.88 20.79 -8.18
CA GLN A 261 -2.16 19.42 -7.74
C GLN A 261 -1.89 19.23 -6.24
N HIS A 262 -0.74 19.71 -5.77
CA HIS A 262 -0.37 19.62 -4.35
C HIS A 262 -1.38 20.33 -3.43
N VAL A 263 -1.86 21.51 -3.81
CA VAL A 263 -2.87 22.22 -3.01
C VAL A 263 -4.23 21.50 -3.05
N GLN A 264 -4.61 20.95 -4.20
CA GLN A 264 -5.81 20.11 -4.29
C GLN A 264 -5.70 18.85 -3.40
N GLY A 265 -4.55 18.18 -3.38
CA GLY A 265 -4.30 17.03 -2.53
C GLY A 265 -4.39 17.32 -1.04
N ASN A 266 -3.82 18.43 -0.58
CA ASN A 266 -3.91 18.84 0.84
C ASN A 266 -5.35 19.09 1.26
N ARG A 267 -6.16 19.65 0.35
CA ARG A 267 -7.58 19.91 0.57
C ARG A 267 -8.37 18.60 0.65
N GLU A 268 -8.17 17.68 -0.29
CA GLU A 268 -8.80 16.34 -0.27
C GLU A 268 -8.46 15.58 1.02
N LEU A 269 -7.20 15.64 1.47
CA LEU A 269 -6.76 15.05 2.73
C LEU A 269 -7.48 15.65 3.95
N ARG A 270 -7.67 16.97 4.00
CA ARG A 270 -8.46 17.61 5.06
C ARG A 270 -9.92 17.15 5.02
N LEU A 271 -10.52 17.07 3.83
CA LEU A 271 -11.91 16.63 3.68
C LEU A 271 -12.11 15.19 4.16
N CYS A 272 -11.19 14.28 3.83
CA CYS A 272 -11.20 12.90 4.33
C CYS A 272 -11.11 12.83 5.86
N GLN A 273 -10.21 13.60 6.47
CA GLN A 273 -10.07 13.68 7.94
C GLN A 273 -11.34 14.19 8.63
N THR A 274 -12.14 15.02 7.96
CA THR A 274 -13.43 15.50 8.50
C THR A 274 -14.58 14.53 8.27
N ALA A 275 -14.46 13.58 7.33
CA ALA A 275 -15.49 12.59 7.02
C ALA A 275 -15.39 11.30 7.87
N GLU A 276 -14.19 10.95 8.37
CA GLU A 276 -13.96 9.78 9.23
C GLU A 276 -14.41 10.01 10.68
N VAL A 277 -15.73 9.93 10.91
CA VAL A 277 -16.31 9.63 12.24
C VAL A 277 -16.66 8.13 12.36
N THR A 278 -16.38 7.31 11.34
CA THR A 278 -16.55 5.85 11.39
C THR A 278 -15.22 5.13 11.66
N PRO A 279 -15.10 4.36 12.76
CA PRO A 279 -13.83 3.77 13.22
C PRO A 279 -13.32 2.59 12.38
N ALA A 280 -13.98 2.22 11.28
CA ALA A 280 -13.64 1.04 10.48
C ALA A 280 -12.50 1.26 9.46
N LEU A 281 -12.12 2.51 9.15
CA LEU A 281 -10.96 2.82 8.28
C LEU A 281 -9.75 3.37 9.05
N ALA A 282 -9.86 3.53 10.37
CA ALA A 282 -8.81 4.11 11.21
C ALA A 282 -7.54 3.22 11.36
N ASP A 283 -7.57 1.99 10.87
CA ASP A 283 -6.39 1.10 10.82
C ASP A 283 -5.50 1.37 9.59
N LEU A 284 -5.93 2.18 8.62
CA LEU A 284 -5.09 2.69 7.51
C LEU A 284 -4.40 4.02 7.87
N LYS A 285 -3.89 4.14 9.10
CA LYS A 285 -3.23 5.35 9.66
C LYS A 285 -1.91 5.77 8.99
N TYR A 286 -1.54 5.14 7.88
CA TYR A 286 -0.42 5.52 7.02
C TYR A 286 -0.92 6.09 5.69
N PHE A 287 -1.86 7.03 5.71
CA PHE A 287 -2.03 7.92 4.56
C PHE A 287 -0.80 8.81 4.46
N ASN A 288 0.13 8.38 3.62
CA ASN A 288 1.34 9.10 3.27
C ASN A 288 0.96 10.50 2.75
N ARG A 289 1.80 11.51 3.05
CA ARG A 289 1.66 12.89 2.56
C ARG A 289 1.58 12.97 1.01
N THR A 290 1.95 11.89 0.33
CA THR A 290 1.96 11.68 -1.11
C THR A 290 0.69 11.04 -1.69
N ALA A 291 -0.38 10.78 -0.91
CA ALA A 291 -1.58 10.09 -1.41
C ALA A 291 -2.24 10.77 -2.65
N CYS A 292 -2.13 12.09 -2.78
CA CYS A 292 -2.61 12.81 -3.97
C CYS A 292 -1.85 12.44 -5.27
N PHE A 293 -0.61 11.96 -5.12
CA PHE A 293 0.26 11.54 -6.21
C PHE A 293 0.26 10.03 -6.44
N ASP A 294 -0.43 9.25 -5.61
CA ASP A 294 -0.64 7.80 -5.85
C ASP A 294 -1.28 7.59 -7.22
N ASN A 295 -2.08 8.57 -7.68
CA ASN A 295 -2.71 8.57 -8.99
C ASN A 295 -1.86 9.15 -10.14
N GLY A 296 -0.58 9.43 -9.94
CA GLY A 296 0.28 10.05 -10.95
C GLY A 296 0.31 11.58 -10.87
N LEU A 297 1.30 12.17 -11.54
CA LEU A 297 1.48 13.62 -11.65
C LEU A 297 0.74 14.13 -12.88
N TRP A 298 -0.17 15.10 -12.74
CA TRP A 298 -0.94 15.63 -13.86
C TRP A 298 -0.04 16.13 -15.00
N ALA A 299 1.08 16.77 -14.66
CA ALA A 299 2.03 17.26 -15.67
C ALA A 299 2.63 16.12 -16.51
N ILE A 300 2.83 14.94 -15.90
CA ILE A 300 3.34 13.75 -16.58
C ILE A 300 2.21 13.05 -17.34
N ASP A 301 1.01 12.93 -16.77
CA ASP A 301 -0.15 12.36 -17.44
C ASP A 301 -0.46 13.11 -18.76
N GLU A 302 -0.29 14.44 -18.76
CA GLU A 302 -0.45 15.27 -19.95
C GLU A 302 0.65 15.06 -21.02
N LEU A 303 1.82 14.55 -20.63
CA LEU A 303 2.85 14.11 -21.59
C LEU A 303 2.51 12.74 -22.17
N VAL A 304 2.01 11.83 -21.32
CA VAL A 304 1.67 10.45 -21.72
C VAL A 304 0.44 10.43 -22.61
N HIS A 305 -0.58 11.24 -22.33
CA HIS A 305 -1.87 11.19 -23.04
C HIS A 305 -1.76 11.32 -24.58
N PRO A 306 -1.00 12.27 -25.15
CA PRO A 306 -0.83 12.34 -26.61
C PRO A 306 -0.03 11.17 -27.21
N ILE A 307 0.89 10.57 -26.45
CA ILE A 307 1.62 9.36 -26.86
C ILE A 307 0.65 8.18 -26.89
N ALA A 308 -0.18 8.05 -25.86
CA ALA A 308 -1.24 7.05 -25.76
C ALA A 308 -2.11 7.03 -27.02
N SER A 309 -2.63 8.20 -27.42
CA SER A 309 -3.50 8.31 -28.59
C SER A 309 -2.83 7.85 -29.89
N ARG A 310 -1.50 8.01 -30.02
CA ARG A 310 -0.76 7.52 -31.19
C ARG A 310 -0.53 6.00 -31.12
N MET A 311 -0.29 5.46 -29.93
CA MET A 311 -0.12 4.02 -29.72
C MET A 311 -1.42 3.25 -29.90
N GLU A 312 -2.56 3.80 -29.47
CA GLU A 312 -3.88 3.17 -29.60
C GLU A 312 -4.22 2.81 -31.06
N TYR A 313 -3.75 3.60 -32.04
CA TYR A 313 -3.89 3.27 -33.46
C TYR A 313 -3.19 1.96 -33.85
N HIS A 314 -2.07 1.64 -33.21
CA HIS A 314 -1.37 0.36 -33.40
C HIS A 314 -2.02 -0.76 -32.59
N PHE A 315 -2.46 -0.48 -31.36
CA PHE A 315 -3.10 -1.49 -30.50
C PHE A 315 -4.34 -2.10 -31.13
N ALA A 316 -5.16 -1.29 -31.82
CA ALA A 316 -6.35 -1.77 -32.52
C ALA A 316 -6.06 -2.84 -33.59
N LYS A 317 -4.81 -2.96 -34.07
CA LYS A 317 -4.40 -3.99 -35.05
C LYS A 317 -3.90 -5.28 -34.39
N TRP A 318 -3.72 -5.28 -33.07
CA TRP A 318 -3.11 -6.36 -32.29
C TRP A 318 -4.04 -6.87 -31.18
N SER A 319 -5.36 -6.80 -31.37
CA SER A 319 -6.34 -7.27 -30.37
C SER A 319 -6.08 -8.72 -29.95
N GLU A 320 -5.68 -9.57 -30.90
CA GLU A 320 -5.38 -10.99 -30.69
C GLU A 320 -3.96 -11.26 -30.18
N GLN A 321 -3.09 -10.24 -30.13
CA GLN A 321 -1.66 -10.38 -29.83
C GLN A 321 -1.24 -9.33 -28.79
N PRO A 322 -1.66 -9.52 -27.52
CA PRO A 322 -1.37 -8.56 -26.46
C PRO A 322 0.13 -8.34 -26.27
N GLU A 323 0.98 -9.31 -26.57
CA GLU A 323 2.44 -9.21 -26.41
C GLU A 323 3.03 -8.03 -27.17
N PHE A 324 2.51 -7.71 -28.36
CA PHE A 324 2.96 -6.57 -29.14
C PHE A 324 2.52 -5.24 -28.51
N ILE A 325 1.33 -5.19 -27.90
CA ILE A 325 0.85 -4.04 -27.14
C ILE A 325 1.79 -3.78 -25.95
N PHE A 326 1.98 -4.79 -25.09
CA PHE A 326 2.86 -4.69 -23.91
C PHE A 326 4.31 -4.37 -24.29
N THR A 327 4.83 -4.96 -25.37
CA THR A 327 6.19 -4.70 -25.85
C THR A 327 6.35 -3.27 -26.36
N LEU A 328 5.37 -2.75 -27.11
CA LEU A 328 5.40 -1.37 -27.58
C LEU A 328 5.35 -0.37 -26.42
N VAL A 329 4.49 -0.61 -25.41
CA VAL A 329 4.42 0.22 -24.20
C VAL A 329 5.75 0.22 -23.46
N TYR A 330 6.32 -0.96 -23.23
CA TYR A 330 7.62 -1.07 -22.55
C TYR A 330 8.73 -0.35 -23.32
N LYS A 331 8.80 -0.57 -24.64
CA LYS A 331 9.79 0.07 -25.51
C LYS A 331 9.68 1.59 -25.46
N ILE A 332 8.49 2.14 -25.67
CA ILE A 332 8.26 3.60 -25.64
C ILE A 332 8.58 4.16 -24.24
N THR A 333 8.15 3.48 -23.18
CA THR A 333 8.47 3.91 -21.80
C THR A 333 9.97 4.04 -21.60
N LYS A 334 10.74 3.03 -22.06
CA LYS A 334 12.20 3.01 -21.97
C LYS A 334 12.86 4.07 -22.85
N ASP A 335 12.40 4.25 -24.10
CA ASP A 335 12.99 5.18 -25.06
C ASP A 335 12.91 6.64 -24.59
N PHE A 336 11.91 7.00 -23.76
CA PHE A 336 11.78 8.35 -23.18
C PHE A 336 12.49 8.54 -21.83
N MET A 337 13.03 7.47 -21.24
CA MET A 337 13.53 7.48 -19.86
C MET A 337 14.69 8.48 -19.65
N ASP A 338 15.57 8.65 -20.63
CA ASP A 338 16.70 9.61 -20.55
C ASP A 338 16.20 11.05 -20.32
N GLY A 339 15.11 11.47 -21.00
CA GLY A 339 14.55 12.80 -20.76
C GLY A 339 13.70 12.90 -19.49
N VAL A 340 13.19 11.78 -18.98
CA VAL A 340 12.54 11.74 -17.66
C VAL A 340 13.58 12.04 -16.57
N ASP A 341 14.75 11.43 -16.66
CA ASP A 341 15.85 11.61 -15.70
C ASP A 341 16.47 13.00 -15.81
N ASP A 342 16.82 13.43 -17.03
CA ASP A 342 17.57 14.67 -17.22
C ASP A 342 16.72 15.94 -17.12
N VAL A 343 15.41 15.84 -17.37
CA VAL A 343 14.51 17.01 -17.43
C VAL A 343 13.45 16.97 -16.34
N LEU A 344 12.75 15.85 -16.15
CA LEU A 344 11.60 15.81 -15.23
C LEU A 344 12.03 15.68 -13.77
N GLN A 345 13.03 14.84 -13.44
CA GLN A 345 13.50 14.69 -12.07
C GLN A 345 13.97 16.03 -11.44
N PRO A 346 14.81 16.85 -12.12
CA PRO A 346 15.18 18.16 -11.59
C PRO A 346 13.99 19.11 -11.37
N LEU A 347 12.94 19.01 -12.20
CA LEU A 347 11.74 19.83 -12.06
C LEU A 347 10.88 19.39 -10.87
N ILE A 348 10.78 18.09 -10.61
CA ILE A 348 10.13 17.53 -9.42
C ILE A 348 10.88 17.96 -8.15
N ASP A 349 12.21 17.89 -8.17
CA ASP A 349 13.05 18.32 -7.06
C ASP A 349 12.90 19.83 -6.78
N GLN A 350 12.87 20.66 -7.84
CA GLN A 350 12.60 22.10 -7.73
C GLN A 350 11.20 22.41 -7.19
N ALA A 351 10.20 21.60 -7.55
CA ALA A 351 8.85 21.69 -7.03
C ALA A 351 8.74 21.22 -5.55
N ARG A 352 9.83 20.69 -4.98
CA ARG A 352 9.92 20.19 -3.59
C ARG A 352 8.93 19.08 -3.28
N LEU A 353 8.64 18.24 -4.26
CA LEU A 353 7.78 17.07 -4.11
C LEU A 353 8.59 15.91 -3.52
N VAL A 354 8.87 15.99 -2.22
CA VAL A 354 9.74 15.01 -1.52
C VAL A 354 9.16 13.61 -1.61
N GLY A 355 9.98 12.66 -2.08
CA GLY A 355 9.62 11.24 -2.16
C GLY A 355 8.97 10.82 -3.47
N LEU A 356 8.82 11.72 -4.45
CA LEU A 356 8.36 11.37 -5.80
C LEU A 356 9.54 11.16 -6.73
N SER A 357 9.54 10.02 -7.41
CA SER A 357 10.44 9.74 -8.53
C SER A 357 9.76 10.09 -9.86
N ALA A 358 10.49 10.80 -10.72
CA ALA A 358 10.07 11.05 -12.10
C ALA A 358 9.89 9.75 -12.87
N LYS A 359 10.77 8.76 -12.64
CA LYS A 359 10.69 7.42 -13.24
C LYS A 359 9.42 6.71 -12.83
N GLU A 360 9.16 6.61 -11.52
CA GLU A 360 7.96 5.97 -11.01
C GLU A 360 6.70 6.63 -11.58
N SER A 361 6.64 7.97 -11.56
CA SER A 361 5.48 8.71 -12.06
C SER A 361 5.28 8.54 -13.57
N TRP A 362 6.36 8.46 -14.35
CA TRP A 362 6.31 8.18 -15.79
C TRP A 362 5.82 6.76 -16.08
N VAL A 363 6.37 5.77 -15.38
CA VAL A 363 5.97 4.37 -15.48
C VAL A 363 4.49 4.21 -15.08
N THR A 364 4.06 4.82 -13.97
CA THR A 364 2.65 4.85 -13.56
C THR A 364 1.74 5.43 -14.65
N GLY A 365 2.10 6.57 -15.25
CA GLY A 365 1.31 7.16 -16.34
C GLY A 365 1.17 6.23 -17.54
N MET A 366 2.26 5.57 -17.95
CA MET A 366 2.27 4.61 -19.06
C MET A 366 1.47 3.34 -18.74
N VAL A 367 1.54 2.82 -17.51
CA VAL A 367 0.75 1.66 -17.06
C VAL A 367 -0.73 2.01 -17.00
N LYS A 368 -1.10 3.16 -16.43
CA LYS A 368 -2.51 3.63 -16.38
C LYS A 368 -3.12 3.75 -17.77
N MET A 369 -2.35 4.26 -18.72
CA MET A 369 -2.75 4.33 -20.12
C MET A 369 -3.05 2.94 -20.69
N LEU A 370 -2.16 1.98 -20.47
CA LEU A 370 -2.33 0.61 -20.92
C LEU A 370 -3.55 -0.05 -20.26
N VAL A 371 -3.67 0.02 -18.93
CA VAL A 371 -4.81 -0.52 -18.17
C VAL A 371 -6.12 0.05 -18.71
N GLY A 372 -6.20 1.36 -18.92
CA GLY A 372 -7.38 1.99 -19.49
C GLY A 372 -7.70 1.55 -20.92
N TYR A 373 -6.72 1.09 -21.71
CA TYR A 373 -6.98 0.45 -23.01
C TYR A 373 -7.48 -0.99 -22.85
N LEU A 374 -6.82 -1.79 -21.98
CA LEU A 374 -7.20 -3.18 -21.70
C LEU A 374 -8.65 -3.26 -21.18
N GLU A 375 -9.01 -2.38 -20.25
CA GLU A 375 -10.35 -2.27 -19.66
C GLU A 375 -11.42 -1.90 -20.69
N ARG A 376 -11.10 -1.07 -21.69
CA ARG A 376 -12.07 -0.62 -22.69
C ARG A 376 -12.24 -1.60 -23.85
N GLN A 377 -11.20 -2.36 -24.21
CA GLN A 377 -11.16 -3.09 -25.49
C GLN A 377 -10.89 -4.58 -25.35
N ILE A 378 -9.94 -5.00 -24.50
CA ILE A 378 -9.49 -6.40 -24.44
C ILE A 378 -10.33 -7.20 -23.45
N PHE A 379 -10.43 -6.76 -22.19
CA PHE A 379 -11.18 -7.47 -21.16
C PHE A 379 -12.67 -7.60 -21.49
N PRO A 380 -13.38 -6.57 -21.98
CA PRO A 380 -14.77 -6.74 -22.39
C PRO A 380 -14.96 -7.80 -23.47
N ALA A 381 -14.03 -7.91 -24.43
CA ALA A 381 -14.09 -8.93 -25.47
C ALA A 381 -13.88 -10.34 -24.90
N LEU A 382 -12.95 -10.50 -23.96
CA LEU A 382 -12.69 -11.76 -23.27
C LEU A 382 -13.85 -12.17 -22.34
N VAL A 383 -14.46 -11.22 -21.64
CA VAL A 383 -15.62 -11.50 -20.77
C VAL A 383 -16.83 -11.93 -21.61
N CYS A 384 -17.10 -11.24 -22.72
CA CYS A 384 -18.14 -11.65 -23.65
C CYS A 384 -17.89 -13.05 -24.21
N SER A 385 -16.66 -13.36 -24.64
CA SER A 385 -16.34 -14.69 -25.18
C SER A 385 -16.39 -15.80 -24.12
N TYR A 386 -16.13 -15.50 -22.85
CA TYR A 386 -16.28 -16.45 -21.75
C TYR A 386 -17.75 -16.74 -21.41
N GLN A 387 -18.61 -15.71 -21.45
CA GLN A 387 -20.03 -15.83 -21.12
C GLN A 387 -20.90 -16.37 -22.27
N ASP A 388 -20.40 -16.29 -23.51
CA ASP A 388 -21.12 -16.74 -24.70
C ASP A 388 -21.33 -18.26 -24.69
N HIS A 389 -22.60 -18.70 -24.68
CA HIS A 389 -22.97 -20.13 -24.67
C HIS A 389 -22.42 -20.95 -25.86
N ALA A 390 -21.93 -20.31 -26.92
CA ALA A 390 -21.29 -20.95 -28.08
C ALA A 390 -19.77 -21.18 -27.92
N THR A 391 -19.16 -20.56 -26.90
CA THR A 391 -17.73 -20.58 -26.57
C THR A 391 -17.45 -21.01 -25.13
N VAL A 392 -18.48 -21.16 -24.28
CA VAL A 392 -18.39 -21.80 -22.95
C VAL A 392 -17.72 -23.17 -23.08
N GLY A 393 -16.59 -23.33 -22.40
CA GLY A 393 -15.79 -24.57 -22.38
C GLY A 393 -14.82 -24.74 -23.56
N LYS A 394 -14.59 -23.68 -24.35
CA LYS A 394 -13.53 -23.69 -25.37
C LYS A 394 -12.16 -23.40 -24.73
N PRO A 395 -11.17 -24.29 -24.86
CA PRO A 395 -9.85 -24.11 -24.26
C PRO A 395 -9.12 -22.89 -24.83
N GLU A 396 -9.51 -22.39 -26.01
CA GLU A 396 -8.91 -21.21 -26.61
C GLU A 396 -9.20 -19.92 -25.82
N VAL A 397 -10.41 -19.77 -25.26
CA VAL A 397 -10.78 -18.58 -24.46
C VAL A 397 -10.03 -18.59 -23.13
N ASP A 398 -10.03 -19.75 -22.47
CA ASP A 398 -9.30 -19.97 -21.21
C ASP A 398 -7.80 -19.73 -21.40
N SER A 399 -7.21 -20.27 -22.47
CA SER A 399 -5.80 -20.05 -22.79
C SER A 399 -5.48 -18.58 -23.11
N SER A 400 -6.39 -17.86 -23.77
CA SER A 400 -6.21 -16.43 -24.07
C SER A 400 -6.27 -15.58 -22.80
N TRP A 401 -7.16 -15.93 -21.86
CA TRP A 401 -7.26 -15.28 -20.56
C TRP A 401 -6.00 -15.50 -19.71
N MET A 402 -5.54 -16.75 -19.64
CA MET A 402 -4.31 -17.13 -18.94
C MET A 402 -3.10 -16.43 -19.53
N HIS A 403 -2.96 -16.48 -20.85
CA HIS A 403 -1.87 -15.84 -21.57
C HIS A 403 -1.82 -14.33 -21.34
N LEU A 404 -2.97 -13.63 -21.37
CA LEU A 404 -3.02 -12.21 -21.06
C LEU A 404 -2.49 -11.91 -19.65
N ASN A 405 -2.88 -12.71 -18.65
CA ASN A 405 -2.42 -12.56 -17.28
C ASN A 405 -0.92 -12.83 -17.13
N ASP A 406 -0.39 -13.86 -17.79
CA ASP A 406 1.05 -14.14 -17.81
C ASP A 406 1.86 -12.98 -18.42
N VAL A 407 1.36 -12.44 -19.53
CA VAL A 407 1.97 -11.27 -20.17
C VAL A 407 1.91 -10.06 -19.24
N MET A 408 0.80 -9.82 -18.54
CA MET A 408 0.67 -8.77 -17.52
C MET A 408 1.68 -8.94 -16.38
N ILE A 409 1.83 -10.16 -15.82
CA ILE A 409 2.82 -10.44 -14.75
C ILE A 409 4.24 -10.15 -15.25
N SER A 410 4.58 -10.62 -16.45
CA SER A 410 5.90 -10.40 -17.03
C SER A 410 6.18 -8.92 -17.32
N PHE A 411 5.15 -8.16 -17.69
CA PHE A 411 5.24 -6.75 -17.98
C PHE A 411 5.41 -5.93 -16.70
N ASP A 412 4.61 -6.19 -15.67
CA ASP A 412 4.70 -5.51 -14.38
C ASP A 412 6.09 -5.67 -13.77
N LYS A 413 6.65 -6.90 -13.78
CA LYS A 413 8.03 -7.16 -13.33
C LYS A 413 9.05 -6.31 -14.09
N ARG A 414 8.90 -6.18 -15.41
CA ARG A 414 9.81 -5.37 -16.25
C ARG A 414 9.64 -3.86 -16.00
N MET A 415 8.42 -3.39 -15.83
CA MET A 415 8.11 -1.98 -15.54
C MET A 415 8.60 -1.57 -14.14
N GLN A 416 8.49 -2.46 -13.16
CA GLN A 416 9.03 -2.26 -11.82
C GLN A 416 10.56 -2.10 -11.86
N LEU A 417 11.27 -3.00 -12.55
CA LEU A 417 12.73 -2.89 -12.71
C LEU A 417 13.16 -1.58 -13.39
N LEU A 418 12.32 -1.07 -14.30
CA LEU A 418 12.57 0.21 -14.97
C LEU A 418 12.43 1.40 -13.98
N ALA A 419 11.39 1.37 -13.14
CA ALA A 419 11.13 2.38 -12.12
C ALA A 419 12.16 2.36 -10.97
N ASP A 420 12.56 1.18 -10.51
CA ASP A 420 13.45 0.95 -9.35
C ASP A 420 14.94 1.20 -9.65
N SER A 421 15.30 1.69 -10.85
CA SER A 421 16.68 1.93 -11.27
C SER A 421 17.41 3.09 -10.52
N GLY A 422 16.82 3.60 -9.44
CA GLY A 422 17.41 4.60 -8.54
C GLY A 422 17.12 4.27 -7.09
N ILE A 423 18.13 3.76 -6.38
CA ILE A 423 18.14 3.40 -4.96
C ILE A 423 17.45 2.05 -4.67
N GLN A 424 18.27 1.03 -4.41
CA GLN A 424 17.84 -0.19 -3.71
C GLN A 424 17.23 0.21 -2.36
N LYS A 425 15.91 0.43 -2.32
CA LYS A 425 15.16 0.30 -1.06
C LYS A 425 15.44 -1.12 -0.59
N ILE A 426 16.09 -1.20 0.56
CA ILE A 426 16.37 -2.45 1.27
C ILE A 426 15.10 -3.30 1.19
N ALA A 427 15.26 -4.52 0.69
CA ALA A 427 14.24 -5.52 0.53
C ALA A 427 13.38 -5.66 1.80
N SER A 428 12.24 -4.99 1.82
CA SER A 428 11.04 -5.47 2.50
C SER A 428 10.27 -6.27 1.47
N LEU A 429 10.40 -7.60 1.52
CA LEU A 429 9.55 -8.59 0.82
C LEU A 429 8.07 -8.52 1.29
N SER A 430 7.58 -7.36 1.70
CA SER A 430 6.29 -7.16 2.39
C SER A 430 5.54 -5.88 2.00
N GLU A 431 6.05 -5.04 1.10
CA GLU A 431 5.20 -4.00 0.51
C GLU A 431 4.89 -4.41 -0.93
N GLY A 432 3.64 -4.85 -1.12
CA GLY A 432 3.11 -5.16 -2.44
C GLY A 432 3.29 -3.98 -3.40
N LEU A 433 3.18 -4.26 -4.69
CA LEU A 433 3.16 -3.27 -5.77
C LEU A 433 2.36 -2.04 -5.32
N SER A 434 2.91 -0.83 -5.48
CA SER A 434 2.07 0.36 -5.40
C SER A 434 0.89 0.14 -6.34
N ARG A 435 -0.34 0.27 -5.85
CA ARG A 435 -1.57 -0.05 -6.62
C ARG A 435 -1.59 0.61 -7.99
N SER A 436 -0.89 1.74 -8.16
CA SER A 436 -0.83 2.50 -9.41
C SER A 436 0.25 2.10 -10.40
N LEU A 437 1.20 1.23 -10.04
CA LEU A 437 2.28 0.75 -10.91
C LEU A 437 1.96 -0.59 -11.59
N SER A 438 0.89 -1.28 -11.18
CA SER A 438 0.57 -2.63 -11.62
C SER A 438 -0.58 -2.65 -12.62
N ALA A 439 -0.44 -3.42 -13.69
CA ALA A 439 -1.53 -3.69 -14.62
C ALA A 439 -2.70 -4.45 -13.94
N PHE A 440 -2.44 -5.13 -12.82
CA PHE A 440 -3.46 -5.83 -12.02
C PHE A 440 -4.39 -4.89 -11.25
N SER A 441 -4.16 -3.57 -11.26
CA SER A 441 -5.13 -2.59 -10.75
C SER A 441 -6.49 -2.71 -11.44
N ILE A 442 -6.57 -3.34 -12.61
CA ILE A 442 -7.83 -3.62 -13.29
C ILE A 442 -8.78 -4.47 -12.44
N TYR A 443 -8.25 -5.43 -11.68
CA TYR A 443 -9.03 -6.34 -10.85
C TYR A 443 -9.51 -5.71 -9.54
N THR A 444 -8.92 -4.59 -9.12
CA THR A 444 -9.43 -3.86 -7.95
C THR A 444 -10.73 -3.13 -8.28
N GLU A 445 -10.88 -2.66 -9.52
CA GLU A 445 -12.10 -2.00 -10.00
C GLU A 445 -13.14 -3.02 -10.51
N HIS A 446 -12.69 -4.17 -11.03
CA HIS A 446 -13.53 -5.24 -11.59
C HIS A 446 -13.31 -6.59 -10.88
N PRO A 447 -13.91 -6.79 -9.68
CA PRO A 447 -13.75 -8.04 -8.91
C PRO A 447 -14.43 -9.24 -9.57
N ASP A 448 -15.41 -9.01 -10.43
CA ASP A 448 -16.05 -10.03 -11.27
C ASP A 448 -15.07 -10.64 -12.28
N TRP A 449 -14.18 -9.84 -12.87
CA TRP A 449 -13.14 -10.35 -13.78
C TRP A 449 -12.11 -11.20 -13.04
N LEU A 450 -11.81 -10.85 -11.78
CA LEU A 450 -10.92 -11.66 -10.94
C LEU A 450 -11.54 -13.03 -10.64
N GLN A 451 -12.86 -13.08 -10.41
CA GLN A 451 -13.56 -14.35 -10.23
C GLN A 451 -13.49 -15.22 -11.49
N ILE A 452 -13.68 -14.63 -12.68
CA ILE A 452 -13.53 -15.37 -13.95
C ILE A 452 -12.12 -15.96 -14.07
N TRP A 453 -11.08 -15.17 -13.77
CA TRP A 453 -9.71 -15.68 -13.79
C TRP A 453 -9.52 -16.87 -12.84
N ALA A 454 -10.03 -16.76 -11.61
CA ALA A 454 -9.93 -17.83 -10.61
C ALA A 454 -10.64 -19.11 -11.09
N ASP A 455 -11.80 -19.00 -11.74
CA ASP A 455 -12.55 -20.13 -12.28
C ASP A 455 -11.78 -20.80 -13.45
N VAL A 456 -11.15 -20.01 -14.33
CA VAL A 456 -10.30 -20.50 -15.42
C VAL A 456 -9.07 -21.24 -14.89
N GLU A 457 -8.38 -20.66 -13.90
CA GLU A 457 -7.20 -21.27 -13.27
C GLU A 457 -7.56 -22.58 -12.56
N LEU A 458 -8.68 -22.59 -11.83
CA LEU A 458 -9.20 -23.77 -11.15
C LEU A 458 -9.50 -24.88 -12.15
N SER A 459 -10.16 -24.57 -13.26
CA SER A 459 -10.49 -25.53 -14.32
C SER A 459 -9.23 -26.12 -14.94
N SER A 460 -8.25 -25.27 -15.28
CA SER A 460 -6.95 -25.72 -15.82
C SER A 460 -6.19 -26.60 -14.82
N ALA A 461 -6.17 -26.23 -13.54
CA ALA A 461 -5.51 -27.01 -12.50
C ALA A 461 -6.20 -28.36 -12.27
N GLN A 462 -7.53 -28.41 -12.31
CA GLN A 462 -8.30 -29.64 -12.23
C GLN A 462 -8.03 -30.57 -13.43
N ASP A 463 -7.98 -30.02 -14.64
CA ASP A 463 -7.70 -30.80 -15.85
C ASP A 463 -6.28 -31.36 -15.83
N LYS A 464 -5.28 -30.55 -15.43
CA LYS A 464 -3.90 -31.01 -15.24
C LYS A 464 -3.81 -32.10 -14.17
N LEU A 465 -4.46 -31.91 -13.02
CA LEU A 465 -4.46 -32.91 -11.96
C LEU A 465 -5.12 -34.20 -12.43
N LYS A 466 -6.25 -34.11 -13.14
CA LYS A 466 -6.96 -35.26 -13.68
C LYS A 466 -6.12 -36.01 -14.70
N SER A 467 -5.45 -35.32 -15.63
CA SER A 467 -4.57 -35.97 -16.60
C SER A 467 -3.40 -36.68 -15.91
N GLU A 468 -2.83 -36.06 -14.88
CA GLU A 468 -1.73 -36.67 -14.10
C GLU A 468 -2.21 -37.89 -13.29
N MET A 469 -3.45 -37.87 -12.78
CA MET A 469 -4.06 -38.99 -12.05
C MET A 469 -4.46 -40.16 -12.96
N GLU A 470 -4.85 -39.90 -14.21
CA GLU A 470 -5.26 -40.93 -15.18
C GLU A 470 -4.06 -41.67 -15.80
N ASP A 471 -2.86 -41.07 -15.79
CA ASP A 471 -1.65 -41.72 -16.28
C ASP A 471 -1.06 -42.69 -15.24
N GLU A 472 -1.27 -44.00 -15.47
CA GLU A 472 -0.70 -45.08 -14.65
C GLU A 472 0.83 -45.02 -14.54
N THR A 473 1.53 -44.43 -15.51
CA THR A 473 2.98 -44.28 -15.46
C THR A 473 3.42 -43.25 -14.42
N ASN A 474 2.58 -42.25 -14.11
CA ASN A 474 2.85 -41.26 -13.08
C ASN A 474 2.76 -41.83 -11.65
N TRP A 475 2.01 -42.92 -11.47
CA TRP A 475 1.96 -43.67 -10.22
C TRP A 475 3.17 -44.60 -10.04
N SER A 476 3.95 -44.83 -11.10
CA SER A 476 5.14 -45.66 -11.05
C SER A 476 6.35 -44.87 -10.54
N CYS A 477 6.86 -45.23 -9.35
CA CYS A 477 8.12 -44.68 -8.85
C CYS A 477 9.29 -45.16 -9.72
N SER A 478 9.63 -44.40 -10.76
CA SER A 478 10.91 -44.60 -11.44
C SER A 478 12.04 -44.33 -10.44
N GLY A 479 12.93 -45.31 -10.25
CA GLY A 479 13.96 -45.31 -9.20
C GLY A 479 15.07 -44.26 -9.36
N GLN A 480 14.81 -43.12 -10.02
CA GLN A 480 15.79 -42.09 -10.37
C GLN A 480 15.34 -40.68 -9.96
N HIS A 481 14.94 -40.44 -8.71
CA HIS A 481 14.89 -39.07 -8.18
C HIS A 481 15.50 -39.00 -6.78
N ASP A 482 16.83 -39.07 -6.75
CA ASP A 482 17.67 -38.75 -5.59
C ASP A 482 18.24 -37.32 -5.68
N GLN A 483 17.58 -36.42 -6.43
CA GLN A 483 18.06 -35.03 -6.64
C GLN A 483 17.08 -33.91 -6.27
N LEU A 484 15.93 -34.20 -5.63
CA LEU A 484 15.18 -33.15 -4.92
C LEU A 484 15.55 -33.12 -3.43
N GLY A 485 16.84 -32.95 -3.19
CA GLY A 485 17.32 -32.58 -1.87
C GLY A 485 16.76 -31.21 -1.48
N HIS A 486 16.13 -31.19 -0.30
CA HIS A 486 16.23 -30.07 0.64
C HIS A 486 15.20 -28.92 0.63
N MET A 487 14.06 -29.00 -0.05
CA MET A 487 13.11 -27.88 -0.04
C MET A 487 11.63 -28.28 0.15
N GLU A 488 11.31 -29.13 1.14
CA GLU A 488 9.89 -29.32 1.48
C GLU A 488 9.58 -29.83 2.90
N ASN A 489 10.48 -29.60 3.87
CA ASN A 489 10.23 -29.98 5.26
C ASN A 489 9.27 -29.04 6.02
N SER A 490 8.47 -28.21 5.34
CA SER A 490 7.61 -27.23 6.04
C SER A 490 6.14 -27.19 5.63
N MET A 491 5.64 -28.05 4.73
CA MET A 491 4.22 -27.93 4.32
C MET A 491 3.39 -29.22 4.19
N LYS A 492 3.74 -30.32 4.87
CA LYS A 492 2.86 -31.51 4.95
C LYS A 492 2.70 -32.03 6.38
N PHE A 493 2.04 -31.25 7.23
CA PHE A 493 1.52 -31.74 8.51
C PHE A 493 0.02 -31.45 8.72
N LEU A 494 -0.73 -31.07 7.68
CA LEU A 494 -2.12 -30.62 7.84
C LEU A 494 -3.21 -31.51 7.24
N LEU A 495 -2.91 -32.67 6.64
CA LEU A 495 -3.93 -33.48 5.96
C LEU A 495 -3.89 -35.00 6.21
N SER A 496 -3.42 -35.48 7.36
CA SER A 496 -3.71 -36.88 7.73
C SER A 496 -3.99 -37.01 9.22
N THR A 497 -5.22 -37.38 9.52
CA THR A 497 -5.64 -37.86 10.83
C THR A 497 -4.82 -39.11 11.17
N ARG A 498 -4.50 -39.24 12.46
CA ARG A 498 -3.60 -40.24 13.06
C ARG A 498 -3.99 -41.71 12.81
N GLU A 499 -5.12 -41.97 12.17
CA GLU A 499 -5.74 -43.29 12.04
C GLU A 499 -5.40 -44.01 10.72
N ASP A 500 -4.96 -43.30 9.67
CA ASP A 500 -4.58 -43.90 8.38
C ASP A 500 -3.15 -44.49 8.36
N TYR A 501 -2.35 -44.24 9.42
CA TYR A 501 -0.94 -44.63 9.51
C TYR A 501 -0.68 -46.10 9.84
N LYS A 502 -1.71 -46.93 9.98
CA LYS A 502 -1.51 -48.37 10.19
C LYS A 502 -1.25 -49.17 8.91
N ALA A 503 -1.26 -48.52 7.74
CA ALA A 503 -1.22 -49.14 6.41
C ALA A 503 -1.65 -50.63 6.42
N PRO A 504 -2.87 -50.95 6.88
CA PRO A 504 -3.24 -52.33 7.20
C PRO A 504 -3.03 -53.32 6.05
N PRO A 505 -3.24 -52.94 4.77
CA PRO A 505 -2.95 -53.81 3.62
C PRO A 505 -1.46 -54.16 3.48
N ILE A 506 -0.55 -53.22 3.76
CA ILE A 506 0.90 -53.44 3.66
C ILE A 506 1.34 -54.37 4.80
N LEU A 507 0.89 -54.08 6.03
CA LEU A 507 1.14 -54.92 7.20
C LEU A 507 0.63 -56.35 6.97
N SER A 508 -0.62 -56.50 6.54
CA SER A 508 -1.21 -57.81 6.27
C SER A 508 -0.47 -58.55 5.16
N SER A 509 -0.06 -57.87 4.09
CA SER A 509 0.68 -58.50 3.00
C SER A 509 2.04 -59.02 3.47
N VAL A 510 2.77 -58.26 4.28
CA VAL A 510 4.08 -58.69 4.81
C VAL A 510 3.92 -59.86 5.80
N LEU A 511 2.92 -59.79 6.69
CA LEU A 511 2.68 -60.85 7.67
C LEU A 511 2.17 -62.14 7.01
N LEU A 512 1.25 -62.06 6.04
CA LEU A 512 0.77 -63.23 5.30
C LEU A 512 1.88 -63.91 4.50
N GLU A 513 2.71 -63.13 3.78
CA GLU A 513 3.86 -63.69 3.06
C GLU A 513 4.85 -64.37 4.02
N PHE A 514 5.06 -63.80 5.21
CA PHE A 514 5.92 -64.40 6.23
C PHE A 514 5.31 -65.68 6.83
N GLU A 515 4.02 -65.65 7.16
CA GLU A 515 3.25 -66.78 7.70
C GLU A 515 3.28 -67.97 6.73
N ASP A 516 2.96 -67.75 5.46
CA ASP A 516 2.95 -68.79 4.42
C ASP A 516 4.32 -69.48 4.29
N LEU A 517 5.41 -68.70 4.37
CA LEU A 517 6.78 -69.22 4.22
C LEU A 517 7.35 -69.87 5.49
N SER A 518 6.81 -69.55 6.66
CA SER A 518 7.32 -70.04 7.96
C SER A 518 6.40 -71.07 8.62
N TRP A 519 5.21 -71.32 8.08
CA TRP A 519 4.19 -72.19 8.67
C TRP A 519 4.72 -73.59 9.02
N GLU A 520 5.38 -74.27 8.08
CA GLU A 520 5.92 -75.62 8.31
C GLU A 520 7.03 -75.62 9.37
N TYR A 521 7.84 -74.57 9.42
CA TYR A 521 8.89 -74.42 10.43
C TYR A 521 8.27 -74.26 11.83
N VAL A 522 7.31 -73.35 11.99
CA VAL A 522 6.71 -73.05 13.30
C VAL A 522 5.90 -74.22 13.85
N GLN A 523 5.24 -75.01 12.99
CA GLN A 523 4.53 -76.22 13.43
C GLN A 523 5.47 -77.34 13.90
N ASN A 524 6.64 -77.44 13.28
CA ASN A 524 7.56 -78.56 13.50
C ASN A 524 8.66 -78.28 14.52
N ILE A 525 8.93 -77.01 14.87
CA ILE A 525 10.02 -76.64 15.79
C ILE A 525 9.95 -77.34 17.16
N GLY A 526 8.74 -77.65 17.62
CA GLY A 526 8.52 -78.38 18.86
C GLY A 526 8.73 -79.89 18.79
N SER A 527 8.75 -80.45 17.58
CA SER A 527 8.93 -81.90 17.34
C SER A 527 10.38 -82.26 16.98
N TRP A 528 11.34 -81.34 17.21
CA TRP A 528 12.77 -81.55 16.98
C TRP A 528 13.32 -82.62 17.93
N SER A 529 13.13 -83.87 17.52
CA SER A 529 13.60 -85.08 18.20
C SER A 529 14.92 -85.53 17.60
N GLY A 530 15.95 -84.67 17.66
CA GLY A 530 17.35 -85.07 17.50
C GLY A 530 17.68 -86.02 16.34
N GLN A 531 16.96 -85.97 15.22
CA GLN A 531 17.20 -86.86 14.10
C GLN A 531 17.98 -86.13 13.03
N THR A 532 19.30 -86.12 13.27
CA THR A 532 20.38 -86.53 12.35
C THR A 532 21.60 -85.64 12.56
N ILE A 533 22.41 -85.89 13.59
CA ILE A 533 23.85 -85.62 13.52
C ILE A 533 24.56 -86.88 14.02
N LEU A 534 25.05 -87.65 13.05
CA LEU A 534 26.18 -88.54 13.27
C LEU A 534 27.41 -87.63 13.49
N ASP A 535 28.19 -88.00 14.49
CA ASP A 535 29.45 -87.41 14.94
C ASP A 535 29.37 -86.39 16.10
N ASP A 536 30.29 -86.62 17.04
CA ASP A 536 30.49 -86.11 18.40
C ASP A 536 30.75 -84.59 18.47
N GLN A 537 29.78 -83.79 18.04
CA GLN A 537 29.78 -82.33 18.20
C GLN A 537 28.46 -81.88 18.82
N THR A 538 28.52 -81.42 20.07
CA THR A 538 27.42 -80.68 20.70
C THR A 538 27.07 -79.48 19.83
N LEU A 539 25.82 -79.38 19.37
CA LEU A 539 25.32 -78.15 18.73
C LEU A 539 25.53 -77.00 19.70
N ASP A 540 26.40 -76.05 19.35
CA ASP A 540 26.60 -74.81 20.06
C ASP A 540 26.00 -73.64 19.25
N GLU A 541 25.72 -72.53 19.93
CA GLU A 541 25.13 -71.34 19.29
C GLU A 541 26.06 -70.71 18.24
N GLU A 542 27.35 -71.08 18.21
CA GLU A 542 28.36 -70.54 17.28
C GLU A 542 28.45 -71.34 15.96
N ASN A 543 28.15 -72.65 15.97
CA ASN A 543 28.22 -73.49 14.76
C ASN A 543 26.85 -73.83 14.16
N ALA A 544 25.74 -73.53 14.85
CA ALA A 544 24.39 -73.75 14.33
C ALA A 544 23.95 -72.63 13.35
N GLY A 545 23.55 -73.01 12.14
CA GLY A 545 22.97 -72.10 11.14
C GLY A 545 21.45 -71.93 11.30
N VAL A 546 20.87 -70.99 10.55
CA VAL A 546 19.40 -70.78 10.53
C VAL A 546 18.69 -72.02 9.97
N SER A 547 17.55 -72.38 10.56
CA SER A 547 16.71 -73.50 10.11
C SER A 547 16.36 -73.36 8.63
N PRO A 548 16.57 -74.38 7.79
CA PRO A 548 16.31 -74.29 6.35
C PRO A 548 14.87 -73.88 6.00
N GLY A 549 13.89 -74.29 6.82
CA GLY A 549 12.48 -73.91 6.68
C GLY A 549 12.14 -72.48 7.13
N PHE A 550 13.10 -71.74 7.69
CA PHE A 550 12.91 -70.36 8.18
C PHE A 550 13.62 -69.32 7.30
N VAL A 551 14.70 -69.70 6.62
CA VAL A 551 15.53 -68.80 5.78
C VAL A 551 14.70 -68.01 4.75
N ALA A 552 13.81 -68.68 4.01
CA ALA A 552 12.99 -68.01 2.98
C ALA A 552 12.08 -66.90 3.56
N SER A 553 11.53 -67.11 4.76
CA SER A 553 10.70 -66.12 5.44
C SER A 553 11.51 -64.90 5.92
N LEU A 554 12.75 -65.12 6.38
CA LEU A 554 13.67 -64.06 6.79
C LEU A 554 14.18 -63.22 5.60
N ASP A 555 14.46 -63.85 4.47
CA ASP A 555 14.87 -63.17 3.24
C ASP A 555 13.76 -62.25 2.72
N VAL A 556 12.52 -62.75 2.68
CA VAL A 556 11.35 -61.95 2.28
C VAL A 556 11.13 -60.80 3.26
N LEU A 557 11.18 -61.04 4.56
CA LEU A 557 11.04 -59.97 5.55
C LEU A 557 12.13 -58.89 5.41
N THR A 558 13.36 -59.29 5.10
CA THR A 558 14.47 -58.36 4.85
C THR A 558 14.25 -57.53 3.58
N ASP A 559 13.84 -58.16 2.48
CA ASP A 559 13.52 -57.46 1.22
C ASP A 559 12.34 -56.47 1.40
N ARG A 560 11.27 -56.89 2.09
CA ARG A 560 10.11 -56.03 2.34
C ARG A 560 10.45 -54.85 3.24
N THR A 561 11.13 -55.07 4.37
CA THR A 561 11.51 -53.99 5.30
C THR A 561 12.48 -52.99 4.68
N THR A 562 13.42 -53.44 3.84
CA THR A 562 14.34 -52.53 3.12
C THR A 562 13.62 -51.71 2.05
N LYS A 563 12.67 -52.29 1.31
CA LYS A 563 11.79 -51.54 0.40
C LYS A 563 10.94 -50.51 1.15
N LEU A 564 10.32 -50.89 2.27
CA LEU A 564 9.53 -49.96 3.08
C LEU A 564 10.37 -48.77 3.57
N LYS A 565 11.61 -49.01 4.01
CA LYS A 565 12.54 -47.94 4.41
C LYS A 565 12.89 -46.98 3.27
N ARG A 566 12.89 -47.47 2.03
CA ARG A 566 13.21 -46.67 0.84
C ARG A 566 12.04 -45.78 0.41
N TYR A 567 10.81 -46.27 0.52
CA TYR A 567 9.63 -45.59 -0.03
C TYR A 567 8.81 -44.82 1.00
N LEU A 568 8.96 -45.10 2.30
CA LEU A 568 8.24 -44.38 3.36
C LEU A 568 9.10 -43.30 4.00
N ASN A 569 8.46 -42.23 4.46
CA ASN A 569 9.12 -41.26 5.33
C ASN A 569 9.48 -41.91 6.67
N SER A 570 10.42 -41.29 7.40
CA SER A 570 10.98 -41.88 8.62
C SER A 570 9.94 -42.19 9.71
N LYS A 571 8.86 -41.42 9.82
CA LYS A 571 7.87 -41.63 10.88
C LYS A 571 6.98 -42.83 10.55
N ASP A 572 6.47 -42.87 9.33
CA ASP A 572 5.55 -43.92 8.87
C ASP A 572 6.27 -45.27 8.78
N PHE A 573 7.54 -45.26 8.34
CA PHE A 573 8.39 -46.45 8.41
C PHE A 573 8.54 -46.96 9.85
N LEU A 574 8.82 -46.06 10.80
CA LEU A 574 9.02 -46.43 12.20
C LEU A 574 7.77 -47.04 12.85
N ASP A 575 6.60 -46.52 12.53
CA ASP A 575 5.34 -47.03 13.07
C ASP A 575 4.93 -48.36 12.40
N LEU A 576 5.19 -48.49 11.09
CA LEU A 576 4.88 -49.71 10.34
C LEU A 576 5.79 -50.88 10.72
N TRP A 577 7.11 -50.70 10.82
CA TRP A 577 7.99 -51.82 11.20
C TRP A 577 7.73 -52.30 12.62
N ARG A 578 7.36 -51.42 13.56
CA ARG A 578 6.95 -51.82 14.92
C ARG A 578 5.68 -52.65 14.89
N SER A 579 4.70 -52.26 14.07
CA SER A 579 3.47 -53.04 13.88
C SER A 579 3.76 -54.40 13.23
N ILE A 580 4.71 -54.47 12.29
CA ILE A 580 5.20 -55.74 11.71
C ILE A 580 5.85 -56.59 12.81
N ALA A 581 6.73 -56.02 13.63
CA ALA A 581 7.38 -56.72 14.74
C ALA A 581 6.36 -57.28 15.75
N GLU A 582 5.39 -56.48 16.18
CA GLU A 582 4.29 -56.92 17.06
C GLU A 582 3.43 -58.03 16.41
N GLY A 583 3.18 -57.95 15.11
CA GLY A 583 2.44 -58.99 14.37
C GLY A 583 3.20 -60.30 14.25
N LEU A 584 4.51 -60.23 14.00
CA LEU A 584 5.40 -61.41 13.96
C LEU A 584 5.50 -62.07 15.35
N ASP A 585 5.61 -61.26 16.40
CA ASP A 585 5.60 -61.69 17.81
C ASP A 585 4.33 -62.47 18.14
N TYR A 586 3.18 -61.92 17.79
CA TYR A 586 1.91 -62.61 18.00
C TYR A 586 1.82 -63.91 17.20
N PHE A 587 2.22 -63.91 15.93
CA PHE A 587 2.12 -65.06 15.03
C PHE A 587 2.95 -66.25 15.53
N ILE A 588 4.25 -66.07 15.75
CA ILE A 588 5.10 -67.19 16.17
C ILE A 588 4.74 -67.62 17.61
N TYR A 589 4.32 -66.71 18.52
CA TYR A 589 3.94 -67.07 19.89
C TYR A 589 2.67 -67.93 19.90
N SER A 590 1.65 -67.52 19.13
CA SER A 590 0.39 -68.25 19.02
C SER A 590 0.50 -69.55 18.23
N SER A 591 1.45 -69.62 17.30
CA SER A 591 1.66 -70.79 16.45
C SER A 591 2.50 -71.88 17.12
N ILE A 592 3.38 -71.53 18.06
CA ILE A 592 4.12 -72.50 18.89
C ILE A 592 3.23 -72.98 20.04
N ARG A 593 3.03 -74.30 20.17
CA ARG A 593 2.25 -74.91 21.25
C ARG A 593 3.06 -75.03 22.54
N TRP A 594 3.35 -73.92 23.20
CA TRP A 594 4.19 -73.83 24.40
C TRP A 594 3.83 -74.79 25.55
N GLY A 595 2.57 -75.23 25.65
CA GLY A 595 2.10 -76.19 26.67
C GLY A 595 2.14 -77.67 26.28
N GLU A 596 2.29 -77.99 24.99
CA GLU A 596 2.26 -79.37 24.46
C GLU A 596 3.63 -79.84 23.93
N VAL A 597 4.57 -78.91 23.78
CA VAL A 597 5.90 -79.13 23.19
C VAL A 597 6.96 -79.24 24.29
N SER A 598 7.72 -80.34 24.31
CA SER A 598 8.96 -80.44 25.08
C SER A 598 10.16 -80.23 24.15
N PHE A 599 10.81 -79.07 24.23
CA PHE A 599 12.03 -78.82 23.47
C PHE A 599 13.16 -79.73 23.96
N SER A 600 13.85 -80.39 23.02
CA SER A 600 15.15 -81.02 23.30
C SER A 600 16.23 -79.94 23.44
N ASP A 601 17.34 -80.22 24.14
CA ASP A 601 18.45 -79.26 24.28
C ASP A 601 18.92 -78.71 22.91
N PRO A 602 19.07 -79.54 21.85
CA PRO A 602 19.33 -79.05 20.49
C PRO A 602 18.24 -78.16 19.90
N GLY A 603 16.96 -78.49 20.11
CA GLY A 603 15.83 -77.70 19.60
C GLY A 603 15.73 -76.32 20.25
N ALA A 604 16.06 -76.22 21.54
CA ALA A 604 16.12 -74.94 22.26
C ALA A 604 17.28 -74.06 21.75
N ILE A 605 18.42 -74.66 21.40
CA ILE A 605 19.57 -73.96 20.81
C ILE A 605 19.20 -73.47 19.40
N GLN A 606 18.55 -74.30 18.58
CA GLN A 606 18.12 -73.92 17.24
C GLN A 606 17.11 -72.76 17.25
N LEU A 607 16.07 -72.86 18.09
CA LEU A 607 15.08 -71.77 18.25
C LEU A 607 15.77 -70.45 18.58
N ARG A 608 16.77 -70.47 19.47
CA ARG A 608 17.52 -69.27 19.85
C ARG A 608 18.34 -68.70 18.68
N VAL A 609 18.96 -69.55 17.86
CA VAL A 609 19.69 -69.13 16.66
C VAL A 609 18.73 -68.47 15.65
N ASP A 610 17.57 -69.07 15.43
CA ASP A 610 16.55 -68.57 14.51
C ASP A 610 15.93 -67.24 15.00
N THR A 611 15.66 -67.11 16.30
CA THR A 611 15.22 -65.83 16.91
C THR A 611 16.29 -64.75 16.77
N LYS A 612 17.58 -65.08 16.96
CA LYS A 612 18.67 -64.11 16.74
C LYS A 612 18.75 -63.64 15.30
N ALA A 613 18.51 -64.53 14.33
CA ALA A 613 18.49 -64.18 12.91
C ALA A 613 17.33 -63.23 12.58
N LEU A 614 16.13 -63.47 13.13
CA LEU A 614 14.98 -62.57 13.00
C LEU A 614 15.26 -61.18 13.60
N LEU A 615 15.81 -61.12 14.81
CA LEU A 615 16.17 -59.86 15.47
C LEU A 615 17.22 -59.06 14.70
N HIS A 616 18.12 -59.76 13.98
CA HIS A 616 19.17 -59.12 13.19
C HIS A 616 18.60 -58.24 12.07
N ILE A 617 17.45 -58.61 11.49
CA ILE A 617 16.76 -57.84 10.44
C ILE A 617 16.37 -56.44 10.93
N PHE A 618 15.99 -56.30 12.21
CA PHE A 618 15.51 -55.05 12.79
C PHE A 618 16.61 -54.20 13.46
N ARG A 619 17.81 -54.75 13.70
CA ARG A 619 18.95 -54.00 14.28
C ARG A 619 19.34 -52.73 13.53
N PRO A 620 19.28 -52.67 12.18
CA PRO A 620 19.53 -51.44 11.43
C PRO A 620 18.48 -50.34 11.68
N PHE A 621 17.35 -50.65 12.33
CA PHE A 621 16.22 -49.75 12.56
C PHE A 621 16.00 -49.43 14.04
N CYS A 622 16.38 -50.34 14.94
CA CYS A 622 16.24 -50.20 16.38
C CYS A 622 17.47 -50.76 17.11
N SER A 623 17.99 -50.05 18.10
CA SER A 623 19.09 -50.52 18.95
C SER A 623 18.70 -51.68 19.86
N ARG A 624 17.39 -51.88 20.09
CA ARG A 624 16.81 -52.92 20.95
C ARG A 624 15.55 -53.54 20.32
N PRO A 625 15.67 -54.31 19.24
CA PRO A 625 14.52 -54.97 18.61
C PRO A 625 13.83 -55.98 19.54
N GLU A 626 14.52 -56.48 20.57
CA GLU A 626 14.00 -57.41 21.56
C GLU A 626 12.84 -56.83 22.39
N ALA A 627 12.65 -55.51 22.39
CA ALA A 627 11.53 -54.87 23.08
C ALA A 627 10.18 -55.05 22.34
N PHE A 628 10.22 -55.42 21.06
CA PHE A 628 9.04 -55.55 20.18
C PHE A 628 8.78 -57.00 19.74
N LEU A 629 9.79 -57.86 19.80
CA LEU A 629 9.73 -59.30 19.56
C LEU A 629 10.09 -59.98 20.88
N LEU A 630 9.08 -60.17 21.72
CA LEU A 630 9.22 -60.67 23.08
C LEU A 630 9.20 -62.21 23.14
N PHE A 631 8.42 -62.84 22.27
CA PHE A 631 8.00 -64.24 22.32
C PHE A 631 7.65 -64.74 23.72
#